data_AF-A0A1N7QA97-F1
#
_entry.id   AF-A0A1N7QA97-F1
#
_cell.length_a   1.000
_cell.length_b   1.000
_cell.length_c   1.000
_cell.angle_alpha   90.00
_cell.angle_beta   90.00
_cell.angle_gamma   90.00
#
_symmetry.space_group_name_H-M   'P 1'
#
loop_
_entity.id
_entity.type
_entity.pdbx_description
1 polymer ?
#
loop_
_entity_poly.entity_id
_entity_poly.type
_entity_poly.pdbx_seq_one_letter_code
_entity_poly.pdbx_strand_id
1 'polypeptide(L)' 'MTCIIATTPGEFRRLPGFYRRWELAEVCASNRSYRIEDAGHHADGTPLLAIYADDGEDAIGMPAPDPAVRPPQAWAVADV' A
#
# COMPACT_ATOMS: atom_id res chain seq x y z
N MET A 1 -8.28 -8.40 -25.73
CA MET A 1 -7.37 -7.54 -24.97
C MET A 1 -7.97 -7.36 -23.57
N THR A 2 -7.96 -8.41 -22.76
CA THR A 2 -8.53 -8.38 -21.41
C THR A 2 -7.37 -8.41 -20.44
N CYS A 3 -7.12 -7.29 -19.76
CA CYS A 3 -6.21 -7.26 -18.64
C CYS A 3 -6.95 -7.87 -17.44
N ILE A 4 -6.66 -9.13 -17.13
CA ILE A 4 -7.02 -9.71 -15.84
C ILE A 4 -6.07 -9.14 -14.79
N ILE A 5 -6.46 -8.03 -14.14
CA ILE A 5 -5.82 -7.67 -12.88
C ILE A 5 -6.25 -8.70 -11.83
N ALA A 6 -5.47 -9.78 -11.73
CA ALA A 6 -5.49 -10.65 -10.57
C ALA A 6 -5.06 -9.80 -9.37
N THR A 7 -6.02 -9.13 -8.75
CA THR A 7 -5.82 -8.50 -7.45
C THR A 7 -5.82 -9.66 -6.48
N THR A 8 -4.64 -10.22 -6.22
CA THR A 8 -4.45 -11.09 -5.06
C THR A 8 -5.06 -10.35 -3.87
N PRO A 9 -5.98 -10.95 -3.08
CA PRO A 9 -6.56 -10.30 -1.92
C PRO A 9 -5.48 -10.18 -0.83
N GLY A 10 -4.52 -9.28 -1.02
CA GLY A 10 -3.42 -9.01 -0.12
C GLY A 10 -3.65 -7.66 0.55
N GLU A 11 -4.51 -7.67 1.58
CA GLU A 11 -4.67 -6.62 2.59
C GLU A 11 -4.87 -5.18 2.07
N PHE A 12 -6.06 -4.91 1.51
CA PHE A 12 -6.55 -3.54 1.43
C PHE A 12 -6.76 -2.99 2.85
N ARG A 13 -5.86 -2.12 3.31
CA ARG A 13 -5.96 -1.47 4.62
C ARG A 13 -6.95 -0.32 4.57
N ARG A 14 -7.93 -0.34 5.49
CA ARG A 14 -8.91 0.73 5.62
C ARG A 14 -8.25 2.02 6.12
N LEU A 15 -8.46 3.12 5.42
CA LEU A 15 -8.04 4.43 5.88
C LEU A 15 -8.94 4.91 7.04
N PRO A 16 -8.37 5.60 8.04
CA PRO A 16 -9.12 6.05 9.20
C PRO A 16 -10.06 7.21 8.81
N GLY A 17 -11.37 6.97 8.91
CA GLY A 17 -12.39 7.98 8.68
C GLY A 17 -13.42 7.57 7.62
N PHE A 18 -14.32 8.51 7.34
CA PHE A 18 -15.26 8.45 6.24
C PHE A 18 -15.06 9.68 5.37
N TYR A 19 -14.93 9.46 4.07
CA TYR A 19 -14.56 10.51 3.13
C TYR A 19 -15.71 10.80 2.20
N ARG A 20 -15.82 12.06 1.78
CA ARG A 20 -16.77 12.46 0.75
C ARG A 20 -16.15 12.29 -0.63
N ARG A 21 -16.99 12.28 -1.66
CA ARG A 21 -16.55 12.06 -3.06
C ARG A 21 -15.50 13.06 -3.55
N TRP A 22 -15.56 14.30 -3.06
CA TRP A 22 -14.60 15.35 -3.44
C TRP A 22 -13.26 15.27 -2.70
N GLU A 23 -13.22 14.65 -1.53
CA GLU A 23 -11.99 14.45 -0.75
C GLU A 23 -11.13 13.31 -1.33
N LEU A 24 -11.70 12.45 -2.17
CA LEU A 24 -10.95 11.36 -2.84
C LEU A 24 -9.76 11.88 -3.65
N ALA A 25 -9.86 13.07 -4.24
CA ALA A 25 -8.76 13.65 -5.00
C ALA A 25 -7.56 14.02 -4.10
N GLU A 26 -7.81 14.28 -2.82
CA GLU A 26 -6.78 14.62 -1.83
C GLU A 26 -6.21 13.38 -1.13
N VAL A 27 -7.04 12.34 -0.99
CA VAL A 27 -6.68 11.10 -0.27
C VAL A 27 -6.06 10.04 -1.20
N CYS A 28 -6.50 9.97 -2.46
CA CYS A 28 -6.02 8.96 -3.41
C CYS A 28 -4.78 9.45 -4.19
N ALA A 29 -3.62 8.86 -3.90
CA ALA A 29 -2.40 9.07 -4.68
C ALA A 29 -2.44 8.41 -6.07
N SER A 30 -1.84 9.06 -7.08
CA SER A 30 -1.93 8.71 -8.50
C SER A 30 -1.27 7.38 -8.95
N ASN A 31 -0.78 6.54 -8.04
CA ASN A 31 -0.11 5.29 -8.39
C ASN A 31 -0.38 4.17 -7.39
N ARG A 32 -1.58 4.16 -6.79
CA ARG A 32 -2.01 3.12 -5.86
C ARG A 32 -3.41 2.63 -6.22
N SER A 33 -3.66 1.36 -5.89
CA SER A 33 -4.96 0.76 -6.02
C SER A 33 -5.81 1.10 -4.79
N TYR A 34 -7.02 1.59 -5.02
CA TYR A 34 -7.99 1.90 -3.96
C TYR A 34 -9.28 1.14 -4.18
N ARG A 35 -9.86 0.68 -3.08
CA ARG A 35 -11.23 0.15 -3.02
C ARG A 35 -12.10 1.13 -2.27
N ILE A 36 -13.23 1.48 -2.86
CA ILE A 36 -14.18 2.46 -2.31
C ILE A 36 -15.49 1.73 -2.05
N GLU A 37 -15.96 1.77 -0.82
CA GLU A 37 -17.22 1.16 -0.38
C GLU A 37 -18.16 2.23 0.17
N ASP A 38 -19.47 2.06 -0.02
CA ASP A 38 -20.47 2.91 0.60
C ASP A 38 -20.52 2.68 2.11
N ALA A 39 -20.41 3.75 2.87
CA ALA A 39 -20.45 3.72 4.34
C ALA A 39 -21.70 4.39 4.92
N GLY A 40 -22.71 4.64 4.09
CA GLY A 40 -23.91 5.37 4.46
C GLY A 40 -23.81 6.86 4.21
N HIS A 41 -24.64 7.63 4.90
CA HIS A 41 -24.81 9.06 4.67
C HIS A 41 -24.56 9.84 5.96
N HIS A 42 -23.90 10.99 5.84
CA HIS A 42 -23.84 11.98 6.91
C HIS A 42 -25.25 12.50 7.22
N ALA A 43 -25.43 13.15 8.37
CA ALA A 43 -26.72 13.70 8.80
C ALA A 43 -27.34 14.67 7.77
N ASP A 44 -26.50 15.37 7.00
CA ASP A 44 -26.91 16.27 5.91
C ASP A 44 -27.27 15.55 4.60
N GLY A 45 -27.30 14.21 4.61
CA GLY A 45 -27.56 13.39 3.42
C GLY A 45 -26.37 13.24 2.48
N THR A 46 -25.18 13.73 2.85
CA THR A 46 -23.98 13.57 2.02
C THR A 46 -23.48 12.12 2.10
N PRO A 47 -23.26 11.43 0.96
CA PRO A 47 -22.75 10.07 0.97
C PRO A 47 -21.32 10.04 1.52
N LEU A 48 -21.09 9.11 2.42
CA LEU A 48 -19.82 8.85 3.07
C LEU A 48 -19.25 7.54 2.53
N LEU A 49 -17.95 7.58 2.25
CA LEU A 49 -17.24 6.49 1.60
C LEU A 49 -16.15 5.96 2.54
N ALA A 50 -16.08 4.64 2.67
CA ALA A 50 -14.94 3.98 3.26
C ALA A 50 -13.91 3.68 2.17
N ILE A 51 -12.69 4.18 2.34
CA ILE A 51 -11.59 3.95 1.41
C ILE A 51 -10.66 2.91 2.00
N TYR A 52 -10.29 1.93 1.18
CA TYR A 52 -9.27 0.97 1.49
C TYR A 52 -8.14 1.11 0.48
N ALA A 53 -6.93 1.30 0.96
CA ALA A 53 -5.73 1.40 0.14
C ALA A 53 -5.05 0.04 0.10
N ASP A 54 -4.59 -0.34 -1.09
CA ASP A 54 -3.65 -1.46 -1.22
C ASP A 54 -2.35 -1.05 -0.53
N ASP A 55 -1.86 -1.91 0.38
CA ASP A 55 -0.51 -1.77 0.95
C ASP A 55 0.55 -2.30 -0.02
N GLY A 56 0.20 -2.42 -1.31
CA GLY A 56 1.07 -2.80 -2.40
C GLY A 56 2.39 -2.09 -2.22
N GLU A 57 3.36 -2.92 -1.85
CA GLU A 57 4.64 -2.53 -1.26
C GLU A 57 5.09 -1.21 -1.85
N ASP A 58 5.32 -0.22 -0.99
CA ASP A 58 6.14 0.92 -1.34
C ASP A 58 7.49 0.36 -1.79
N ALA A 59 7.63 0.06 -3.08
CA ALA A 59 8.81 -0.54 -3.68
C ALA A 59 9.95 0.49 -3.79
N ILE A 60 10.02 1.41 -2.83
CA ILE A 60 11.13 2.32 -2.54
C ILE A 60 11.48 2.27 -1.03
N GLY A 61 10.90 1.37 -0.24
CA GLY A 61 11.49 0.90 1.01
C GLY A 61 12.44 -0.25 0.71
N MET A 62 13.75 -0.02 0.78
CA MET A 62 14.79 -1.05 0.65
C MET A 62 14.36 -2.39 1.27
N PRO A 63 14.60 -3.55 0.62
CA PRO A 63 14.47 -4.82 1.33
C PRO A 63 15.39 -4.73 2.55
N ALA A 64 14.86 -5.05 3.74
CA ALA A 64 15.68 -5.26 4.92
C ALA A 64 16.89 -6.10 4.48
N PRO A 65 18.14 -5.71 4.83
CA PRO A 65 19.31 -6.45 4.39
C PRO A 65 19.09 -7.91 4.78
N ASP A 66 19.15 -8.77 3.79
CA ASP A 66 18.93 -10.19 3.97
C ASP A 66 19.90 -10.69 5.06
N PRO A 67 19.41 -11.42 6.08
CA PRO A 67 20.29 -11.96 7.13
C PRO A 67 21.27 -13.02 6.59
N ALA A 68 21.21 -13.32 5.28
CA ALA A 68 22.03 -14.30 4.58
C ALA A 68 23.20 -13.68 3.80
N VAL A 69 23.25 -12.35 3.61
CA VAL A 69 24.45 -11.64 3.14
C VAL A 69 25.45 -11.66 4.29
N ARG A 70 26.20 -12.75 4.33
CA ARG A 70 27.50 -12.76 4.98
C ARG A 70 28.32 -11.68 4.27
N PRO A 71 28.93 -10.71 4.98
CA PRO A 71 29.85 -9.79 4.32
C PRO A 71 30.89 -10.60 3.54
N PRO A 72 31.38 -10.11 2.38
CA PRO A 72 32.50 -10.75 1.73
C PRO A 72 33.61 -10.89 2.77
N GLN A 73 34.21 -12.08 2.83
CA GLN A 73 35.23 -12.47 3.80
C GLN A 73 36.53 -11.70 3.49
N ALA A 74 36.51 -10.38 3.65
CA ALA A 74 37.60 -9.49 3.34
C ALA A 74 38.36 -9.16 4.63
N TRP A 75 39.01 -10.18 5.19
CA TRP A 75 40.25 -10.06 5.98
C TRP A 75 40.75 -11.45 6.40
N ALA A 76 40.87 -12.40 5.47
CA ALA A 76 41.84 -13.47 5.68
C ALA A 76 43.25 -12.85 5.64
N VAL A 77 43.65 -12.20 6.73
CA VAL A 77 45.05 -12.00 7.05
C VAL A 77 45.57 -13.39 7.35
N ALA A 78 46.19 -14.00 6.36
CA ALA A 78 47.07 -15.14 6.59
C ALA A 78 48.26 -14.60 7.39
N ASP A 79 48.16 -14.72 8.71
CA ASP A 79 49.34 -14.78 9.57
C ASP A 79 49.87 -16.22 9.49
N VAL A 80 50.85 -16.43 8.60
CA VAL A 80 51.97 -17.39 8.73
C VAL A 80 52.91 -17.30 7.52
#